data_AF-A0A3D2R0Z1-F1
#
_entry.id   AF-A0A3D2R0Z1-F1
#
_cell.length_a   1.000
_cell.length_b   1.000
_cell.length_c   1.000
_cell.angle_alpha   90.00
_cell.angle_beta   90.00
_cell.angle_gamma   90.00
#
_symmetry.space_group_name_H-M   'P 1'
#
loop_
_entity.id
_entity.type
_entity.pdbx_description
1 polymer ?
#
loop_
_entity_poly.entity_id
_entity_poly.type
_entity_poly.pdbx_seq_one_letter_code
_entity_poly.pdbx_strand_id
1 'polypeptide(L)'
;MHLSDLKHLPVTELVNMAIGDEIENAGRMRKQDLIFAILKNKAKNGDTLFGDGTLEILQDGFGFLRSPDASYLAGPDDIYVSPSQIRRFNLHTGDTIEGEIRTPKDSERYFALVKVDKVNNDAPENTKNKILFENLTPLFPNEPLILERDGGGEENYTSRIIDMISPIGKGQRGLIVASPKSGKTVMMQNIAHAITSNHPDISLIVLLIDERPEEVTEMTRSVKGEVVASTFDEPATRHVQVAEMVLEKAKRLTEHKKDVV
;
A
#
# COMPACT_ATOMS: atom_id res chain seq x y z
N MET A 1 -2.98 -13.32 -15.29
CA MET A 1 -4.08 -12.48 -14.76
C MET A 1 -3.70 -11.99 -13.36
N HIS A 2 -3.87 -10.70 -13.06
CA HIS A 2 -3.48 -10.14 -11.76
C HIS A 2 -4.64 -10.10 -10.77
N LEU A 3 -4.39 -10.46 -9.51
CA LEU A 3 -5.40 -10.47 -8.45
C LEU A 3 -5.90 -9.05 -8.13
N SER A 4 -5.01 -8.06 -8.05
CA SER A 4 -5.38 -6.66 -7.76
C SER A 4 -6.22 -6.04 -8.87
N ASP A 5 -5.96 -6.34 -10.15
CA ASP A 5 -6.78 -5.88 -11.27
C ASP A 5 -8.27 -6.24 -11.06
N LEU A 6 -8.55 -7.48 -10.64
CA LEU A 6 -9.92 -7.94 -10.34
C LEU A 6 -10.54 -7.26 -9.12
N LYS A 7 -9.74 -6.84 -8.14
CA LYS A 7 -10.24 -6.12 -6.96
C LYS A 7 -10.72 -4.72 -7.31
N HIS A 8 -10.10 -4.05 -8.27
CA HIS A 8 -10.50 -2.70 -8.68
C HIS A 8 -11.74 -2.67 -9.59
N LEU A 9 -12.13 -3.81 -10.18
CA LEU A 9 -13.30 -3.87 -11.03
C LEU A 9 -14.61 -3.69 -10.23
N PRO A 10 -15.61 -3.00 -10.81
CA PRO A 10 -16.97 -2.98 -10.30
C PRO A 10 -17.56 -4.39 -10.21
N VAL A 11 -18.43 -4.63 -9.22
CA VAL A 11 -19.08 -5.93 -9.02
C VAL A 11 -19.87 -6.36 -10.27
N THR A 12 -20.48 -5.40 -10.98
CA THR A 12 -21.21 -5.67 -12.22
C THR A 12 -20.34 -6.27 -13.31
N GLU A 13 -19.10 -5.80 -13.45
CA GLU A 13 -18.16 -6.33 -14.44
C GLU A 13 -17.67 -7.72 -14.04
N LEU A 14 -17.38 -7.94 -12.75
CA LEU A 14 -17.02 -9.25 -12.24
C LEU A 14 -18.14 -10.28 -12.47
N VAL A 15 -19.40 -9.88 -12.29
CA VAL A 15 -20.54 -10.78 -12.55
C VAL A 15 -20.64 -11.12 -14.03
N ASN A 16 -20.43 -10.14 -14.91
CA ASN A 16 -20.41 -10.38 -16.36
C ASN A 16 -19.27 -11.32 -16.77
N MET A 17 -18.07 -11.14 -16.21
CA MET A 17 -16.94 -12.05 -16.44
C MET A 17 -17.27 -13.46 -15.97
N ALA A 18 -17.83 -13.61 -14.76
CA ALA A 18 -18.20 -14.90 -14.22
C ALA A 18 -19.28 -15.61 -15.05
N ILE A 19 -20.27 -14.88 -15.57
CA ILE A 19 -21.27 -15.43 -16.50
C ILE A 19 -20.62 -15.88 -17.80
N GLY A 20 -19.70 -15.07 -18.36
CA GLY A 20 -18.94 -15.42 -19.57
C GLY A 20 -18.03 -16.63 -19.39
N ASP A 21 -17.52 -16.85 -18.18
CA ASP A 21 -16.73 -18.03 -17.79
C ASP A 21 -17.62 -19.22 -17.35
N GLU A 22 -18.93 -19.18 -17.56
CA GLU A 22 -19.91 -20.24 -17.21
C GLU A 22 -19.94 -20.60 -15.71
N ILE A 23 -19.68 -19.63 -14.83
CA ILE A 23 -19.73 -19.82 -13.38
C ILE A 23 -21.18 -19.72 -12.88
N GLU A 24 -21.68 -20.82 -12.31
CA GLU A 24 -23.05 -20.86 -11.76
C GLU A 24 -23.25 -19.93 -10.56
N ASN A 25 -24.45 -19.35 -10.46
CA ASN A 25 -24.88 -18.50 -9.34
C ASN A 25 -24.03 -17.24 -9.07
N ALA A 26 -23.26 -16.76 -10.06
CA ALA A 26 -22.40 -15.58 -9.96
C ALA A 26 -23.09 -14.35 -9.33
N GLY A 27 -24.36 -14.09 -9.67
CA GLY A 27 -25.11 -12.93 -9.16
C GLY A 27 -25.45 -12.97 -7.67
N ARG A 28 -25.30 -14.12 -6.99
CA ARG A 28 -25.56 -14.27 -5.55
C ARG A 28 -24.28 -14.34 -4.71
N MET A 29 -23.12 -14.42 -5.35
CA MET A 29 -21.83 -14.50 -4.69
C MET A 29 -21.39 -13.15 -4.12
N ARG A 30 -20.66 -13.17 -3.01
CA ARG A 30 -19.95 -11.97 -2.55
C ARG A 30 -18.83 -11.64 -3.53
N LYS A 31 -18.40 -10.38 -3.60
CA LYS A 31 -17.30 -9.95 -4.49
C LYS A 31 -16.06 -10.83 -4.36
N GLN A 32 -15.69 -11.21 -3.14
CA GLN A 32 -14.54 -12.08 -2.87
C GLN A 32 -14.73 -13.50 -3.44
N ASP A 33 -15.89 -14.12 -3.19
CA ASP A 33 -16.21 -15.46 -3.71
C ASP A 33 -16.23 -15.48 -5.25
N LEU A 34 -16.68 -14.38 -5.84
CA LEU A 34 -16.72 -14.18 -7.29
C LEU A 34 -15.31 -14.08 -7.88
N ILE A 35 -14.43 -13.25 -7.30
CA ILE A 35 -13.01 -13.16 -7.70
C ILE A 35 -12.35 -14.52 -7.58
N PHE A 36 -12.61 -15.23 -6.48
CA PHE A 36 -12.07 -16.57 -6.26
C PHE A 36 -12.53 -17.57 -7.32
N ALA A 37 -13.82 -17.58 -7.66
CA ALA A 37 -14.39 -18.46 -8.66
C ALA A 37 -13.80 -18.18 -10.06
N ILE A 38 -13.67 -16.91 -10.44
CA ILE A 38 -13.05 -16.48 -11.71
C ILE A 38 -11.61 -16.98 -11.77
N LEU A 39 -10.79 -16.70 -10.76
CA LEU A 39 -9.39 -17.10 -10.72
C LEU A 39 -9.23 -18.63 -10.75
N LYS A 40 -10.10 -19.37 -10.05
CA LYS A 40 -10.11 -20.84 -10.07
C LYS A 40 -10.45 -21.39 -11.46
N ASN A 41 -11.36 -20.75 -12.19
CA ASN A 41 -11.70 -21.15 -13.56
C ASN A 41 -10.52 -20.87 -14.51
N LYS A 42 -9.95 -19.67 -14.47
CA LYS A 42 -8.77 -19.30 -15.28
C LYS A 42 -7.58 -20.21 -15.02
N ALA A 43 -7.27 -20.50 -13.75
CA ALA A 43 -6.20 -21.43 -13.40
C ALA A 43 -6.44 -22.85 -13.95
N LYS A 44 -7.70 -23.33 -13.96
CA LYS A 44 -8.04 -24.63 -14.58
C LYS A 44 -7.84 -24.63 -16.10
N ASN A 45 -8.02 -23.49 -16.75
CA ASN A 45 -7.81 -23.33 -18.19
C ASN A 45 -6.33 -23.13 -18.57
N GLY A 46 -5.42 -23.17 -17.58
CA GLY A 46 -3.98 -23.08 -17.79
C GLY A 46 -3.41 -21.66 -17.68
N ASP A 47 -4.20 -20.68 -17.27
CA ASP A 47 -3.72 -19.31 -17.10
C ASP A 47 -2.86 -19.17 -15.84
N THR A 48 -1.72 -18.48 -15.99
CA THR A 48 -0.89 -18.08 -14.85
C THR A 48 -1.53 -16.91 -14.09
N LEU A 49 -1.63 -17.07 -12.78
CA LEU A 49 -2.16 -16.05 -11.87
C LEU A 49 -1.01 -15.29 -11.21
N PHE A 50 -1.18 -13.99 -11.04
CA PHE A 50 -0.23 -13.10 -10.37
C PHE A 50 -0.93 -12.37 -9.23
N GLY A 51 -0.17 -12.02 -8.21
CA GLY A 51 -0.66 -11.23 -7.10
C GLY A 51 0.45 -10.39 -6.48
N ASP A 52 0.03 -9.31 -5.84
CA ASP A 52 0.90 -8.40 -5.12
C ASP A 52 0.36 -8.10 -3.71
N GLY A 53 1.25 -7.60 -2.87
CA GLY A 53 0.89 -7.03 -1.58
C GLY A 53 2.10 -6.77 -0.70
N THR A 54 1.86 -6.18 0.47
CA THR A 54 2.92 -5.90 1.46
C THR A 54 3.01 -7.05 2.45
N LEU A 55 4.20 -7.62 2.62
CA LEU A 55 4.42 -8.76 3.49
C LEU A 55 4.27 -8.39 4.96
N GLU A 56 3.44 -9.15 5.68
CA GLU A 56 3.41 -9.21 7.14
C GLU A 56 3.88 -10.61 7.59
N ILE A 57 5.00 -10.67 8.30
CA ILE A 57 5.50 -11.92 8.88
C ILE A 57 4.93 -12.10 10.29
N LEU A 58 4.31 -13.25 10.54
CA LEU A 58 3.76 -13.61 11.84
C LEU A 58 4.79 -14.33 12.72
N GLN A 59 4.49 -14.47 14.01
CA GLN A 59 5.39 -15.05 15.02
C GLN A 59 5.86 -16.48 14.66
N ASP A 60 5.01 -17.25 13.97
CA ASP A 60 5.31 -18.62 13.53
C ASP A 60 6.24 -18.67 12.30
N GLY A 61 6.66 -17.52 11.77
CA GLY A 61 7.65 -17.39 10.70
C GLY A 61 7.12 -17.55 9.28
N PHE A 62 5.82 -17.78 9.10
CA PHE A 62 5.13 -17.61 7.82
C PHE A 62 4.55 -16.19 7.72
N GLY A 63 4.14 -15.77 6.54
CA GLY A 63 3.58 -14.43 6.35
C GLY A 63 2.41 -14.38 5.37
N PHE A 64 1.79 -13.21 5.29
CA PHE A 64 0.73 -12.89 4.34
C PHE A 64 1.06 -11.61 3.59
N LEU A 65 0.79 -11.59 2.29
CA LEU A 65 0.75 -10.34 1.53
C LEU A 65 -0.59 -9.67 1.77
N ARG A 66 -0.55 -8.53 2.45
CA ARG A 66 -1.70 -7.70 2.78
C ARG A 66 -1.92 -6.65 1.69
N SER A 67 -3.18 -6.36 1.39
CA SER A 67 -3.54 -5.33 0.42
C SER A 67 -3.51 -3.92 1.02
N PRO A 68 -2.93 -2.91 0.35
CA PRO A 68 -3.07 -1.51 0.74
C PRO A 68 -4.53 -1.03 0.66
N ASP A 69 -5.34 -1.54 -0.28
CA ASP A 69 -6.76 -1.17 -0.41
C ASP A 69 -7.59 -1.55 0.83
N ALA A 70 -7.18 -2.62 1.51
CA ALA A 70 -7.79 -3.07 2.76
C ALA A 70 -7.11 -2.41 3.98
N SER A 71 -6.29 -1.37 3.77
CA SER A 71 -5.46 -0.74 4.79
C SER A 71 -4.64 -1.75 5.60
N TYR A 72 -4.08 -2.75 4.91
CA TYR A 72 -3.32 -3.86 5.52
C TYR A 72 -4.12 -4.68 6.54
N LEU A 73 -5.43 -4.78 6.36
CA LEU A 73 -6.27 -5.67 7.16
C LEU A 73 -6.06 -7.12 6.73
N ALA A 74 -6.17 -8.04 7.68
CA ALA A 74 -6.25 -9.46 7.38
C ALA A 74 -7.52 -9.76 6.58
N GLY A 75 -7.33 -10.21 5.34
CA GLY A 75 -8.38 -10.54 4.39
C GLY A 75 -8.37 -12.03 4.03
N PRO A 76 -9.53 -12.60 3.63
CA PRO A 76 -9.58 -13.96 3.09
C PRO A 76 -8.87 -14.08 1.73
N ASP A 77 -8.64 -12.96 1.05
CA ASP A 77 -7.95 -12.81 -0.23
C ASP A 77 -6.45 -12.53 -0.09
N ASP A 78 -5.91 -12.65 1.12
CA ASP A 78 -4.47 -12.52 1.36
C ASP A 78 -3.69 -13.70 0.78
N ILE A 79 -2.44 -13.41 0.40
CA ILE A 79 -1.55 -14.39 -0.23
C ILE A 79 -0.60 -14.93 0.83
N TYR A 80 -0.69 -16.22 1.12
CA TYR A 80 0.22 -16.94 1.99
C TYR A 80 1.64 -16.99 1.40
N VAL A 81 2.61 -16.67 2.24
CA VAL A 81 4.04 -16.76 1.96
C VAL A 81 4.68 -17.74 2.94
N SER A 82 5.34 -18.76 2.39
CA SER A 82 5.95 -19.81 3.19
C SER A 82 7.23 -19.32 3.90
N PRO A 83 7.58 -19.88 5.09
CA PRO A 83 8.84 -19.59 5.77
C PRO A 83 10.07 -19.85 4.89
N SER A 84 9.99 -20.85 4.00
CA SER A 84 11.06 -21.18 3.06
C SER A 84 11.30 -20.06 2.05
N GLN A 85 10.25 -19.42 1.53
CA GLN A 85 10.37 -18.27 0.62
C GLN A 85 10.93 -17.05 1.35
N ILE A 86 10.43 -16.77 2.55
CA ILE A 86 10.91 -15.68 3.43
C ILE A 86 12.42 -15.81 3.65
N ARG A 87 12.89 -16.99 4.06
CA ARG A 87 14.31 -17.26 4.29
C ARG A 87 15.14 -17.21 3.01
N ARG A 88 14.64 -17.76 1.89
CA ARG A 88 15.39 -17.84 0.62
C ARG A 88 15.72 -16.46 0.05
N PHE A 89 14.78 -15.52 0.15
CA PHE A 89 14.90 -14.16 -0.39
C PHE A 89 15.24 -13.11 0.67
N ASN A 90 15.44 -13.51 1.93
CA ASN A 90 15.71 -12.63 3.06
C ASN A 90 14.65 -11.53 3.21
N LEU A 91 13.37 -11.92 3.11
CA LEU A 91 12.22 -11.03 3.14
C LEU A 91 11.93 -10.59 4.58
N HIS A 92 11.48 -9.36 4.73
CA HIS A 92 11.10 -8.76 6.01
C HIS A 92 9.68 -8.20 5.93
N THR A 93 9.04 -8.02 7.09
CA THR A 93 7.77 -7.26 7.16
C THR A 93 7.95 -5.89 6.50
N GLY A 94 6.95 -5.48 5.72
CA GLY A 94 6.97 -4.26 4.92
C GLY A 94 7.46 -4.43 3.47
N ASP A 95 8.10 -5.56 3.12
CA ASP A 95 8.53 -5.79 1.73
C ASP A 95 7.30 -5.94 0.84
N THR A 96 7.20 -5.13 -0.22
CA THR A 96 6.18 -5.26 -1.25
C THR A 96 6.61 -6.37 -2.21
N ILE A 97 5.77 -7.38 -2.38
CA ILE A 97 6.10 -8.55 -3.18
C ILE A 97 5.10 -8.66 -4.32
N GLU A 98 5.61 -8.93 -5.52
CA GLU A 98 4.82 -9.26 -6.71
C GLU A 98 5.30 -10.62 -7.22
N GLY A 99 4.36 -11.49 -7.60
CA GLY A 99 4.74 -12.74 -8.24
C GLY A 99 3.59 -13.68 -8.56
N GLU A 100 3.95 -14.82 -9.11
CA GLU A 100 3.02 -15.89 -9.46
C GLU A 100 2.36 -16.48 -8.21
N ILE A 101 1.03 -16.56 -8.22
CA ILE A 101 0.22 -17.14 -7.15
C ILE A 101 -0.55 -18.36 -7.67
N ARG A 102 -0.98 -19.21 -6.74
CA ARG A 102 -1.94 -20.28 -7.02
C ARG A 102 -3.14 -20.19 -6.10
N THR A 103 -4.27 -20.67 -6.59
CA THR A 103 -5.46 -20.88 -5.76
C THR A 103 -5.19 -21.93 -4.67
N PRO A 104 -5.84 -21.82 -3.50
CA PRO A 104 -5.76 -22.83 -2.45
C PRO A 104 -6.26 -24.19 -2.96
N LYS A 105 -5.62 -25.25 -2.48
CA LYS A 105 -6.13 -26.63 -2.59
C LYS A 105 -7.32 -26.83 -1.64
N ASP A 106 -8.02 -27.96 -1.74
CA ASP A 106 -9.22 -28.24 -0.93
C ASP A 106 -8.97 -28.20 0.60
N SER A 107 -7.72 -28.39 1.04
CA SER A 107 -7.30 -28.29 2.46
C SER A 107 -6.80 -26.89 2.87
N GLU A 108 -6.68 -25.96 1.95
CA GLU A 108 -6.09 -24.63 2.15
C GLU A 108 -7.18 -23.54 2.08
N ARG A 109 -6.96 -22.40 2.74
CA ARG A 109 -7.91 -21.27 2.76
C ARG A 109 -7.46 -20.06 1.95
N TYR A 110 -6.16 -19.89 1.78
CA TYR A 110 -5.56 -18.68 1.20
C TYR A 110 -4.88 -18.98 -0.13
N PHE A 111 -4.77 -17.95 -0.98
CA PHE A 111 -3.86 -18.02 -2.12
C PHE A 111 -2.44 -18.28 -1.62
N ALA A 112 -1.61 -18.97 -2.40
CA ALA A 112 -0.23 -19.22 -2.02
C ALA A 112 0.71 -18.68 -3.10
N LEU A 113 1.76 -17.99 -2.66
CA LEU A 113 2.81 -17.54 -3.55
C LEU A 113 3.60 -18.76 -4.08
N VAL A 114 3.74 -18.85 -5.39
CA VAL A 114 4.50 -19.91 -6.07
C VAL A 114 5.92 -19.42 -6.34
N LYS A 115 6.02 -18.23 -6.95
CA LYS A 115 7.28 -17.63 -7.39
C LYS A 115 7.26 -16.15 -7.05
N VAL A 116 8.39 -15.65 -6.57
CA VAL A 116 8.62 -14.21 -6.37
C VAL A 116 9.20 -13.67 -7.66
N ASP A 117 8.55 -12.67 -8.26
CA ASP A 117 9.03 -12.01 -9.48
C ASP A 117 9.68 -10.66 -9.17
N LYS A 118 9.12 -9.89 -8.21
CA LYS A 118 9.72 -8.62 -7.74
C LYS A 118 9.59 -8.46 -6.23
N VAL A 119 10.54 -7.72 -5.66
CA VAL A 119 10.51 -7.23 -4.27
C VAL A 119 10.80 -5.73 -4.29
N ASN A 120 9.88 -4.92 -3.75
CA ASN A 120 9.93 -3.45 -3.74
C ASN A 120 10.20 -2.85 -5.14
N ASN A 121 9.54 -3.38 -6.17
CA ASN A 121 9.72 -3.01 -7.59
C ASN A 121 11.12 -3.31 -8.17
N ASP A 122 11.91 -4.15 -7.51
CA ASP A 122 13.25 -4.57 -7.97
C ASP A 122 13.35 -6.10 -8.07
N ALA A 123 14.40 -6.60 -8.72
CA ALA A 123 14.67 -8.02 -8.86
C ALA A 123 14.92 -8.66 -7.47
N PRO A 124 14.36 -9.85 -7.17
CA PRO A 124 14.47 -10.48 -5.86
C PRO A 124 15.92 -10.77 -5.42
N GLU A 125 16.84 -10.90 -6.39
CA GLU A 125 18.26 -11.09 -6.15
C GLU A 125 18.92 -9.86 -5.50
N ASN A 126 18.43 -8.65 -5.80
CA ASN A 126 18.98 -7.40 -5.29
C ASN A 126 18.70 -7.20 -3.80
N THR A 127 17.64 -7.83 -3.28
CA THR A 127 17.27 -7.79 -1.85
C THR A 127 18.35 -8.37 -0.93
N LYS A 128 19.23 -9.24 -1.43
CA LYS A 128 20.27 -9.89 -0.58
C LYS A 128 21.41 -8.97 -0.19
N ASN A 129 21.71 -7.96 -1.02
CA ASN A 129 22.86 -7.08 -0.83
C ASN A 129 22.46 -5.70 -0.26
N LYS A 130 21.21 -5.54 0.19
CA LYS A 130 20.74 -4.26 0.73
C LYS A 130 21.30 -4.01 2.12
N ILE A 131 21.53 -2.73 2.42
CA ILE A 131 21.89 -2.27 3.76
C ILE A 131 20.58 -2.10 4.52
N LEU A 132 20.46 -2.73 5.69
CA LEU A 132 19.31 -2.56 6.56
C LEU A 132 19.16 -1.10 6.98
N PHE A 133 17.91 -0.65 7.14
CA PHE A 133 17.59 0.73 7.52
C PHE A 133 18.34 1.19 8.78
N GLU A 134 18.47 0.30 9.76
CA GLU A 134 19.15 0.57 11.05
C GLU A 134 20.66 0.82 10.89
N ASN A 135 21.27 0.36 9.80
CA ASN A 135 22.68 0.55 9.51
C ASN A 135 22.95 1.82 8.69
N LEU A 136 21.92 2.52 8.24
CA LEU A 136 22.08 3.79 7.51
C LEU A 136 22.54 4.88 8.48
N THR A 137 23.43 5.75 8.01
CA THR A 137 23.89 6.89 8.80
C THR A 137 22.86 8.01 8.70
N PRO A 138 22.24 8.45 9.80
CA PRO A 138 21.28 9.54 9.77
C PRO A 138 22.01 10.86 9.52
N LEU A 139 21.50 11.64 8.57
CA LEU A 139 21.98 12.98 8.23
C LEU A 139 20.83 13.98 8.25
N PHE A 140 21.17 15.27 8.33
CA PHE A 140 20.18 16.32 8.11
C PHE A 140 19.73 16.34 6.65
N PRO A 141 18.46 16.75 6.36
CA PRO A 141 17.99 16.96 5.00
C PRO A 141 18.92 17.91 4.24
N ASN A 142 19.37 17.47 3.07
CA ASN A 142 20.25 18.23 2.18
C ASN A 142 19.55 18.62 0.85
N GLU A 143 18.44 17.97 0.52
CA GLU A 143 17.62 18.23 -0.67
C GLU A 143 16.27 18.81 -0.25
N PRO A 144 15.89 20.01 -0.72
CA PRO A 144 14.60 20.62 -0.41
C PRO A 144 13.46 19.96 -1.20
N LEU A 145 12.32 19.78 -0.53
CA LEU A 145 11.03 19.43 -1.13
C LEU A 145 10.24 20.71 -1.39
N ILE A 146 10.49 21.34 -2.53
CA ILE A 146 9.79 22.57 -2.94
C ILE A 146 8.30 22.27 -3.08
N LEU A 147 7.46 22.98 -2.32
CA LEU A 147 6.01 22.80 -2.32
C LEU A 147 5.29 23.78 -3.24
N GLU A 148 5.89 24.93 -3.54
CA GLU A 148 5.36 25.90 -4.49
C GLU A 148 5.17 25.22 -5.86
N ARG A 149 3.94 25.19 -6.34
CA ARG A 149 3.58 24.60 -7.65
C ARG A 149 3.64 25.66 -8.75
N ASP A 150 3.71 25.22 -10.00
CA ASP A 150 3.56 26.10 -11.16
C ASP A 150 2.11 26.65 -11.23
N GLY A 151 1.94 27.95 -11.00
CA GLY A 151 0.64 28.64 -11.09
C GLY A 151 0.38 29.62 -9.94
N GLY A 152 -0.40 30.66 -10.22
CA GLY A 152 -0.72 31.74 -9.27
C GLY A 152 -2.03 31.58 -8.50
N GLY A 153 -2.59 30.37 -8.44
CA GLY A 153 -3.86 30.11 -7.73
C GLY A 153 -3.75 30.29 -6.22
N GLU A 154 -4.87 30.61 -5.57
CA GLU A 154 -4.93 30.86 -4.12
C GLU A 154 -4.53 29.62 -3.30
N GLU A 155 -4.75 28.42 -3.84
CA GLU A 155 -4.34 27.13 -3.27
C GLU A 155 -2.83 26.98 -3.09
N ASN A 156 -2.03 27.80 -3.76
CA ASN A 156 -0.57 27.78 -3.66
C ASN A 156 -0.03 28.64 -2.51
N TYR A 157 -0.85 29.52 -1.92
CA TYR A 157 -0.40 30.40 -0.82
C TYR A 157 0.13 29.60 0.37
N THR A 158 -0.55 28.51 0.74
CA THR A 158 -0.11 27.62 1.83
C THR A 158 1.29 27.07 1.56
N SER A 159 1.53 26.50 0.38
CA SER A 159 2.82 25.94 -0.01
C SER A 159 3.93 26.99 -0.01
N ARG A 160 3.68 28.17 -0.60
CA ARG A 160 4.65 29.27 -0.66
C ARG A 160 5.04 29.78 0.72
N ILE A 161 4.07 29.88 1.64
CA ILE A 161 4.33 30.29 3.02
C ILE A 161 5.19 29.24 3.73
N ILE A 162 4.90 27.94 3.54
CA ILE A 162 5.72 26.86 4.12
C ILE A 162 7.15 26.93 3.59
N ASP A 163 7.35 27.06 2.27
CA ASP A 163 8.67 27.12 1.66
C ASP A 163 9.51 28.30 2.16
N MET A 164 8.88 29.44 2.46
CA MET A 164 9.57 30.63 3.00
C MET A 164 9.88 30.55 4.49
N ILE A 165 8.96 30.02 5.30
CA ILE A 165 9.03 30.12 6.77
C ILE A 165 9.61 28.84 7.39
N SER A 166 9.24 27.69 6.86
CA SER A 166 9.54 26.37 7.43
C SER A 166 9.74 25.35 6.29
N PRO A 167 10.81 25.49 5.49
CA PRO A 167 11.06 24.63 4.34
C PRO A 167 11.16 23.16 4.75
N ILE A 168 10.60 22.28 3.92
CA ILE A 168 10.62 20.82 4.12
C ILE A 168 11.70 20.24 3.20
N GLY A 169 12.48 19.28 3.68
CA GLY A 169 13.49 18.56 2.89
C GLY A 169 13.29 17.05 2.95
N LYS A 170 14.01 16.31 2.09
CA LYS A 170 14.00 14.84 2.10
C LYS A 170 14.57 14.31 3.41
N GLY A 171 13.78 13.50 4.12
CA GLY A 171 14.10 13.02 5.47
C GLY A 171 13.76 14.01 6.59
N GLN A 172 13.02 15.09 6.31
CA GLN A 172 12.59 16.04 7.32
C GLN A 172 11.62 15.40 8.31
N ARG A 173 11.87 15.62 9.60
CA ARG A 173 10.90 15.32 10.67
C ARG A 173 10.24 16.62 11.09
N GLY A 174 8.94 16.76 10.78
CA GLY A 174 8.14 17.94 11.10
C GLY A 174 6.93 17.60 11.97
N LEU A 175 6.37 18.62 12.61
CA LEU A 175 5.11 18.53 13.34
C LEU A 175 4.26 19.75 13.01
N ILE A 176 3.04 19.53 12.52
CA ILE A 176 2.05 20.59 12.31
C ILE A 176 1.22 20.70 13.59
N VAL A 177 1.47 21.77 14.36
CA VAL A 177 0.71 22.05 15.58
C VAL A 177 -0.50 22.91 15.21
N ALA A 178 -1.70 22.36 15.44
CA ALA A 178 -2.95 22.96 15.00
C ALA A 178 -4.07 22.72 16.02
N SER A 179 -4.84 23.75 16.36
CA SER A 179 -6.07 23.60 17.16
C SER A 179 -7.18 22.94 16.33
N PRO A 180 -8.21 22.33 16.96
CA PRO A 180 -9.37 21.84 16.23
C PRO A 180 -9.99 22.93 15.34
N LYS A 181 -10.43 22.55 14.12
CA LYS A 181 -11.06 23.44 13.13
C LYS A 181 -10.17 24.58 12.59
N SER A 182 -8.84 24.44 12.66
CA SER A 182 -7.88 25.43 12.11
C SER A 182 -7.46 25.16 10.65
N GLY A 183 -7.99 24.11 10.00
CA GLY A 183 -7.66 23.78 8.61
C GLY A 183 -6.55 22.74 8.42
N LYS A 184 -6.26 21.90 9.43
CA LYS A 184 -5.24 20.82 9.36
C LYS A 184 -5.35 19.98 8.09
N THR A 185 -6.57 19.58 7.74
CA THR A 185 -6.84 18.65 6.64
C THR A 185 -6.55 19.31 5.30
N VAL A 186 -6.97 20.57 5.11
CA VAL A 186 -6.71 21.35 3.90
C VAL A 186 -5.21 21.60 3.74
N MET A 187 -4.50 21.90 4.83
CA MET A 187 -3.04 22.08 4.79
C MET A 187 -2.33 20.79 4.38
N MET A 188 -2.73 19.64 4.94
CA MET A 188 -2.17 18.33 4.56
C MET A 188 -2.45 17.98 3.11
N GLN A 189 -3.68 18.21 2.61
CA GLN A 189 -4.02 18.02 1.20
C GLN A 189 -3.14 18.86 0.28
N ASN A 190 -2.93 20.14 0.61
CA ASN A 190 -2.05 21.02 -0.16
C ASN A 190 -0.61 20.51 -0.21
N ILE A 191 -0.06 20.04 0.92
CA ILE A 191 1.28 19.45 0.97
C ILE A 191 1.35 18.19 0.10
N ALA A 192 0.36 17.29 0.22
CA ALA A 192 0.28 16.07 -0.58
C ALA A 192 0.18 16.35 -2.09
N HIS A 193 -0.64 17.33 -2.49
CA HIS A 193 -0.77 17.75 -3.89
C HIS A 193 0.51 18.42 -4.42
N ALA A 194 1.20 19.19 -3.59
CA ALA A 194 2.47 19.79 -3.93
C ALA A 194 3.56 18.74 -4.16
N ILE A 195 3.70 17.78 -3.24
CA ILE A 195 4.67 16.69 -3.36
C ILE A 195 4.40 15.85 -4.62
N THR A 196 3.15 15.46 -4.85
CA THR A 196 2.80 14.62 -6.02
C THR A 196 2.94 15.34 -7.36
N SER A 197 2.84 16.67 -7.38
CA SER A 197 3.04 17.48 -8.58
C SER A 197 4.52 17.73 -8.84
N ASN A 198 5.27 18.14 -7.82
CA ASN A 198 6.64 18.63 -7.97
C ASN A 198 7.69 17.51 -7.88
N HIS A 199 7.38 16.44 -7.15
CA HIS A 199 8.29 15.33 -6.86
C HIS A 199 7.60 13.97 -7.13
N PRO A 200 7.24 13.67 -8.39
CA PRO A 200 6.47 12.48 -8.75
C PRO A 200 7.23 11.15 -8.52
N ASP A 201 8.53 11.22 -8.28
CA ASP A 201 9.39 10.09 -7.91
C ASP A 201 9.31 9.70 -6.43
N ILE A 202 8.75 10.57 -5.58
CA ILE A 202 8.54 10.31 -4.15
C ILE A 202 7.36 9.35 -3.95
N SER A 203 7.56 8.36 -3.10
CA SER A 203 6.49 7.47 -2.64
C SER A 203 5.72 8.17 -1.52
N LEU A 204 4.57 8.75 -1.85
CA LEU A 204 3.69 9.41 -0.88
C LEU A 204 2.72 8.40 -0.23
N ILE A 205 2.76 8.33 1.10
CA ILE A 205 1.84 7.53 1.93
C ILE A 205 1.10 8.46 2.90
N VAL A 206 -0.22 8.55 2.77
CA VAL A 206 -1.08 9.27 3.72
C VAL A 206 -1.68 8.26 4.69
N LEU A 207 -1.17 8.26 5.93
CA LEU A 207 -1.68 7.43 7.01
C LEU A 207 -2.67 8.22 7.89
N LEU A 208 -3.92 7.76 7.94
CA LEU A 208 -4.99 8.33 8.77
C LEU A 208 -5.33 7.37 9.91
N ILE A 209 -5.17 7.83 11.15
CA ILE A 209 -5.44 7.03 12.36
C ILE A 209 -6.50 7.75 13.20
N ASP A 210 -7.48 6.99 13.68
CA ASP A 210 -8.55 7.46 14.57
C ASP A 210 -9.32 8.66 13.97
N GLU A 211 -9.49 8.64 12.65
CA GLU A 211 -10.10 9.73 11.89
C GLU A 211 -11.51 9.34 11.40
N ARG A 212 -12.31 10.34 11.02
CA ARG A 212 -13.68 10.11 10.57
C ARG A 212 -13.77 9.50 9.16
N PRO A 213 -14.71 8.56 8.90
CA PRO A 213 -14.88 7.94 7.58
C PRO A 213 -15.06 8.92 6.41
N GLU A 214 -15.75 10.04 6.64
CA GLU A 214 -15.94 11.08 5.62
C GLU A 214 -14.63 11.82 5.28
N GLU A 215 -13.77 12.08 6.27
CA GLU A 215 -12.46 12.71 6.05
C GLU A 215 -11.50 11.75 5.35
N VAL A 216 -11.55 10.46 5.69
CA VAL A 216 -10.82 9.40 4.98
C VAL A 216 -11.23 9.35 3.51
N THR A 217 -12.55 9.32 3.25
CA THR A 217 -13.08 9.25 1.88
C THR A 217 -12.67 10.48 1.06
N GLU A 218 -12.70 11.67 1.67
CA GLU A 218 -12.26 12.91 1.02
C GLU A 218 -10.77 12.83 0.65
N MET A 219 -9.92 12.40 1.58
CA MET A 219 -8.48 12.28 1.34
C MET A 219 -8.16 11.26 0.24
N THR A 220 -8.79 10.08 0.28
CA THR A 220 -8.61 9.01 -0.73
C THR A 220 -9.00 9.45 -2.14
N ARG A 221 -10.03 10.31 -2.27
CA ARG A 221 -10.46 10.82 -3.58
C ARG A 221 -9.63 12.00 -4.08
N SER A 222 -8.95 12.70 -3.17
CA SER A 222 -8.24 13.94 -3.46
C SER A 222 -6.75 13.73 -3.75
N VAL A 223 -6.08 12.87 -2.98
CA VAL A 223 -4.62 12.70 -3.05
C VAL A 223 -4.24 11.59 -4.03
N LYS A 224 -3.26 11.88 -4.90
CA LYS A 224 -2.63 10.88 -5.78
C LYS A 224 -1.49 10.20 -5.04
N GLY A 225 -1.80 9.20 -4.26
CA GLY A 225 -0.82 8.45 -3.50
C GLY A 225 -1.47 7.26 -2.80
N GLU A 226 -0.68 6.58 -1.99
CA GLU A 226 -1.22 5.52 -1.16
C GLU A 226 -1.91 6.12 0.06
N VAL A 227 -3.21 5.88 0.23
CA VAL A 227 -3.98 6.35 1.39
C VAL A 227 -4.38 5.14 2.22
N VAL A 228 -3.86 5.08 3.44
CA VAL A 228 -4.08 3.98 4.40
C VAL A 228 -4.80 4.56 5.60
N ALA A 229 -5.89 3.92 6.03
CA ALA A 229 -6.71 4.45 7.10
C ALA A 229 -7.14 3.40 8.13
N SER A 230 -7.25 3.83 9.37
CA SER A 230 -7.95 3.12 10.45
C SER A 230 -8.87 4.12 11.13
N THR A 231 -10.17 4.04 10.87
CA THR A 231 -11.17 4.97 11.42
C THR A 231 -11.35 4.77 12.92
N PHE A 232 -12.01 5.72 13.59
CA PHE A 232 -12.30 5.66 15.03
C PHE A 232 -13.18 4.47 15.48
N ASP A 233 -13.80 3.75 14.53
CA ASP A 233 -14.59 2.55 14.81
C ASP A 233 -13.70 1.33 15.12
N GLU A 234 -12.41 1.40 14.79
CA GLU A 234 -11.45 0.32 14.98
C GLU A 234 -10.81 0.36 16.39
N PRO A 235 -10.42 -0.78 16.97
CA PRO A 235 -9.76 -0.80 18.27
C PRO A 235 -8.33 -0.23 18.20
N ALA A 236 -7.81 0.26 19.32
CA ALA A 236 -6.44 0.82 19.38
C ALA A 236 -5.34 -0.17 18.92
N THR A 237 -5.52 -1.47 19.16
CA THR A 237 -4.61 -2.52 18.66
C THR A 237 -4.51 -2.52 17.14
N ARG A 238 -5.61 -2.18 16.44
CA ARG A 238 -5.65 -2.05 14.99
C ARG A 238 -4.87 -0.82 14.53
N HIS A 239 -5.05 0.32 15.19
CA HIS A 239 -4.29 1.54 14.87
C HIS A 239 -2.77 1.29 14.93
N VAL A 240 -2.32 0.61 15.99
CA VAL A 240 -0.90 0.24 16.15
C VAL A 240 -0.43 -0.66 15.02
N GLN A 241 -1.18 -1.74 14.73
CA GLN A 241 -0.81 -2.67 13.66
C GLN A 241 -0.68 -1.98 12.29
N VAL A 242 -1.63 -1.11 11.92
CA VAL A 242 -1.60 -0.40 10.63
C VAL A 242 -0.42 0.56 10.58
N ALA A 243 -0.17 1.31 11.66
CA ALA A 243 0.97 2.22 11.74
C ALA A 243 2.31 1.49 11.65
N GLU A 244 2.44 0.33 12.30
CA GLU A 244 3.62 -0.52 12.21
C GLU A 244 3.84 -1.05 10.79
N MET A 245 2.78 -1.53 10.12
CA MET A 245 2.87 -2.00 8.74
C MET A 245 3.31 -0.90 7.77
N VAL A 246 2.74 0.30 7.89
CA VAL A 246 3.12 1.47 7.07
C VAL A 246 4.56 1.88 7.34
N LEU A 247 4.97 1.92 8.61
CA LEU A 247 6.35 2.27 8.99
C LEU A 247 7.36 1.26 8.44
N GLU A 248 7.09 -0.04 8.58
CA GLU A 248 7.96 -1.08 8.04
C GLU A 248 8.04 -0.99 6.52
N LYS A 249 6.91 -0.78 5.82
CA LYS A 249 6.91 -0.54 4.37
C LYS A 249 7.78 0.66 3.98
N ALA A 250 7.66 1.79 4.69
CA ALA A 250 8.46 2.99 4.42
C ALA A 250 9.96 2.73 4.62
N LYS A 251 10.35 2.00 5.67
CA LYS A 251 11.75 1.58 5.89
C LYS A 251 12.25 0.70 4.74
N ARG A 252 11.47 -0.30 4.33
CA ARG A 252 11.83 -1.21 3.23
C ARG A 252 12.02 -0.45 1.91
N LEU A 253 11.14 0.51 1.59
CA LEU A 253 11.33 1.38 0.43
C LEU A 253 12.60 2.24 0.55
N THR A 254 12.89 2.77 1.74
CA THR A 254 14.10 3.57 1.99
C THR A 254 15.39 2.75 1.83
N GLU A 255 15.40 1.47 2.21
CA GLU A 255 16.52 0.55 1.97
C GLU A 255 16.81 0.36 0.47
N HIS A 256 15.79 0.53 -0.37
CA HIS A 256 15.89 0.53 -1.84
C HIS A 256 16.16 1.93 -2.41
N LYS A 257 16.64 2.87 -1.59
CA LYS A 257 16.99 4.25 -1.96
C LYS A 257 15.82 5.03 -2.57
N LYS A 258 14.60 4.73 -2.11
CA LYS A 258 13.41 5.51 -2.45
C LYS A 258 13.19 6.58 -1.39
N ASP A 259 12.85 7.77 -1.86
CA ASP A 259 12.34 8.83 -1.00
C ASP A 259 10.86 8.53 -0.69
N VAL A 260 10.54 8.45 0.61
CA VAL A 260 9.20 8.16 1.12
C VAL A 260 8.75 9.32 2.00
N VAL A 261 7.52 9.77 1.80
CA VAL A 261 6.86 10.79 2.64
C VAL A 261 5.59 10.22 3.23
#